data_AF-A0A7V9RF26-F1
#
_entry.id   AF-A0A7V9RF26-F1
#
_cell.length_a   1.000
_cell.length_b   1.000
_cell.length_c   1.000
_cell.angle_alpha   90.00
_cell.angle_beta   90.00
_cell.angle_gamma   90.00
#
_symmetry.space_group_name_H-M   'P 1'
#
loop_
_entity.id
_entity.type
_entity.pdbx_description
1 polymer ?
#
loop_
_entity_poly.entity_id
_entity_poly.type
_entity_poly.pdbx_seq_one_letter_code
_entity_poly.pdbx_strand_id
1 'polypeptide(L)'
;DGAVDFAQPAKLVAARIRGVDPWPGAQALLRGQIVKLFRARPDPAPEAPLHAASGVPVIGTVLAIDGQGMHVMCDDGAITIRDIQAPGRKRLAAQQFAAGRGVAVGDVLAKPELESK
;
A
#
# COMPACT_ATOMS: atom_id res chain seq x y z
N ASP A 1 -7.61 15.25 4.65
CA ASP A 1 -7.67 13.82 4.95
C ASP A 1 -6.46 13.09 4.36
N GLY A 2 -5.97 12.04 5.03
CA GLY A 2 -4.77 11.26 4.68
C GLY A 2 -5.06 9.93 3.97
N ALA A 3 -6.32 9.60 3.67
CA ALA A 3 -6.69 8.34 3.04
C ALA A 3 -5.97 8.13 1.69
N VAL A 4 -5.52 6.90 1.50
CA VAL A 4 -4.94 6.41 0.25
C VAL A 4 -6.00 5.60 -0.49
N ASP A 5 -6.24 5.98 -1.73
CA ASP A 5 -7.17 5.30 -2.62
C ASP A 5 -6.37 4.55 -3.69
N PHE A 6 -6.29 3.23 -3.55
CA PHE A 6 -5.53 2.38 -4.47
C PHE A 6 -6.24 2.17 -5.81
N ALA A 7 -7.52 2.58 -5.93
CA ALA A 7 -8.24 2.57 -7.22
C ALA A 7 -7.81 3.72 -8.13
N GLN A 8 -6.80 4.49 -7.73
CA GLN A 8 -6.17 5.50 -8.56
C GLN A 8 -4.96 4.90 -9.31
N PRO A 9 -4.53 5.51 -10.42
CA PRO A 9 -3.28 5.16 -11.09
C PRO A 9 -2.07 5.12 -10.13
N ALA A 10 -1.19 4.14 -10.29
CA ALA A 10 -0.03 3.91 -9.41
C ALA A 10 0.81 5.18 -9.16
N LYS A 11 1.01 6.00 -10.19
CA LYS A 11 1.72 7.30 -10.08
C LYS A 11 1.02 8.26 -9.11
N LEU A 12 -0.31 8.35 -9.15
CA LEU A 12 -1.10 9.21 -8.26
C LEU A 12 -1.08 8.67 -6.84
N VAL A 13 -1.22 7.36 -6.64
CA VAL A 13 -1.13 6.73 -5.32
C VAL A 13 0.24 6.99 -4.67
N ALA A 14 1.33 6.77 -5.41
CA ALA A 14 2.67 7.01 -4.92
C ALA A 14 2.95 8.51 -4.64
N ALA A 15 2.42 9.41 -5.48
CA ALA A 15 2.50 10.86 -5.24
C ALA A 15 1.70 11.26 -4.00
N ARG A 16 0.50 10.71 -3.82
CA ARG A 16 -0.35 10.93 -2.66
C ARG A 16 0.36 10.54 -1.37
N ILE A 17 0.90 9.33 -1.29
CA ILE A 17 1.60 8.83 -0.10
C ILE A 17 2.77 9.75 0.28
N ARG A 18 3.55 10.21 -0.71
CA ARG A 18 4.67 11.13 -0.47
C ARG A 18 4.20 12.55 -0.10
N GLY A 19 3.11 13.02 -0.71
CA GLY A 19 2.59 14.38 -0.53
C GLY A 19 1.94 14.64 0.83
N VAL A 20 1.58 13.60 1.57
CA VAL A 20 1.02 13.71 2.93
C VAL A 20 1.99 13.25 4.02
N ASP A 21 3.25 12.95 3.70
CA ASP A 21 4.32 12.71 4.68
C ASP A 21 5.04 14.05 4.99
N PRO A 22 5.21 14.46 6.26
CA PRO A 22 4.88 13.72 7.48
C PRO A 22 3.45 13.94 8.00
N TRP A 23 2.72 14.96 7.53
CA TRP A 23 1.39 15.32 8.00
C TRP A 23 0.41 15.52 6.84
N PRO A 24 -0.83 14.98 6.91
CA PRO A 24 -1.42 14.17 7.99
C PRO A 24 -0.90 12.72 8.11
N GLY A 25 -0.10 12.26 7.14
CA GLY A 25 0.34 10.88 6.96
C GLY A 25 -0.62 10.10 6.06
N ALA A 26 -0.08 9.24 5.22
CA ALA A 26 -0.87 8.44 4.28
C ALA A 26 -1.48 7.24 5.00
N GLN A 27 -2.80 7.08 4.96
CA GLN A 27 -3.53 6.10 5.76
C GLN A 27 -4.20 5.05 4.87
N ALA A 28 -4.08 3.80 5.28
CA ALA A 28 -4.77 2.65 4.70
C ALA A 28 -5.30 1.73 5.80
N LEU A 29 -6.31 0.94 5.49
CA LEU A 29 -6.79 -0.14 6.35
C LEU A 29 -6.09 -1.44 5.98
N LEU A 30 -5.43 -2.05 6.95
CA LEU A 30 -4.89 -3.41 6.86
C LEU A 30 -5.63 -4.26 7.89
N ARG A 31 -6.44 -5.24 7.43
CA ARG A 31 -7.24 -6.12 8.31
C ARG A 31 -8.08 -5.35 9.34
N GLY A 32 -8.68 -4.23 8.93
CA GLY A 32 -9.49 -3.36 9.79
C GLY A 32 -8.69 -2.41 10.69
N GLN A 33 -7.36 -2.40 10.64
CA GLN A 33 -6.52 -1.47 11.40
C GLN A 33 -5.94 -0.38 10.51
N ILE A 34 -5.97 0.87 10.99
CA ILE A 34 -5.33 1.99 10.30
C ILE A 34 -3.82 1.87 10.41
N VAL A 35 -3.16 1.74 9.26
CA VAL A 35 -1.70 1.81 9.12
C VAL A 35 -1.31 3.08 8.37
N LYS A 36 -0.12 3.61 8.69
CA LYS A 36 0.49 4.68 7.91
C LYS A 36 1.50 4.14 6.93
N LEU A 37 1.50 4.68 5.72
CA LEU A 37 2.35 4.28 4.61
C LEU A 37 3.34 5.38 4.27
N PHE A 38 4.58 5.01 3.95
CA PHE A 38 5.63 5.99 3.64
C PHE A 38 6.57 5.48 2.55
N ARG A 39 7.30 6.42 1.93
CA ARG A 39 8.32 6.14 0.90
C ARG A 39 7.78 5.21 -0.19
N ALA A 40 6.74 5.67 -0.88
CA ALA A 40 6.14 4.98 -2.01
C ALA A 40 6.70 5.45 -3.35
N ARG A 41 6.78 4.53 -4.31
CA ARG A 41 7.12 4.81 -5.72
C ARG A 41 6.27 3.92 -6.64
N PRO A 42 5.92 4.39 -7.85
CA PRO A 42 5.34 3.51 -8.84
C PRO A 42 6.37 2.45 -9.25
N ASP A 43 5.90 1.22 -9.49
CA ASP A 43 6.76 0.21 -10.10
C ASP A 43 7.01 0.56 -11.56
N PRO A 44 8.22 0.31 -12.09
CA PRO A 44 8.45 0.36 -13.53
C PRO A 44 7.47 -0.61 -14.18
N ALA A 45 6.83 -0.15 -15.25
CA ALA A 45 5.62 -0.76 -15.83
C ALA A 45 5.67 -2.30 -15.84
N PRO A 46 4.59 -2.98 -15.41
CA PRO A 46 4.52 -4.42 -15.60
C PRO A 46 4.48 -4.69 -17.11
N GLU A 47 5.46 -5.43 -17.63
CA GLU A 47 5.51 -5.84 -19.06
C GLU A 47 4.36 -6.79 -19.43
N ALA A 48 3.58 -7.24 -18.45
CA ALA A 48 2.39 -8.02 -18.66
C ALA A 48 1.20 -7.37 -17.94
N PRO A 49 0.00 -7.34 -18.55
CA PRO A 49 -1.20 -7.09 -17.77
C PRO A 49 -1.24 -8.10 -16.61
N LEU A 50 -1.49 -7.61 -15.38
CA LEU A 50 -1.76 -8.41 -14.17
C LEU A 50 -3.06 -9.25 -14.27
N HIS A 51 -3.43 -9.64 -15.49
CA HIS A 51 -4.56 -10.50 -15.84
C HIS A 51 -4.15 -11.97 -16.02
N ALA A 52 -2.86 -12.31 -15.92
CA ALA A 52 -2.33 -13.62 -16.28
C ALA A 52 -2.00 -14.51 -15.05
N ALA A 53 -3.00 -14.79 -14.22
CA ALA A 53 -3.11 -16.01 -13.41
C ALA A 53 -4.44 -15.97 -12.65
N SER A 54 -5.37 -16.87 -12.96
CA SER A 54 -6.63 -17.13 -12.23
C SER A 54 -7.16 -15.99 -11.34
N GLY A 55 -7.73 -14.96 -11.99
CA GLY A 55 -8.38 -13.82 -11.33
C GLY A 55 -7.48 -12.59 -11.24
N VAL A 56 -8.01 -11.43 -11.64
CA VAL A 56 -7.33 -10.15 -11.45
C VAL A 56 -7.26 -9.90 -9.93
N PRO A 57 -6.07 -9.74 -9.32
CA PRO A 57 -5.97 -9.43 -7.90
C PRO A 57 -6.69 -8.12 -7.61
N VAL A 58 -7.42 -8.07 -6.49
CA VAL A 58 -8.22 -6.90 -6.11
C VAL A 58 -7.30 -5.69 -5.90
N ILE A 59 -7.76 -4.51 -6.28
CA ILE A 59 -7.07 -3.24 -6.00
C ILE A 59 -6.70 -3.16 -4.51
N GLY A 60 -5.46 -2.75 -4.21
CA GLY A 60 -4.92 -2.71 -2.86
C GLY A 60 -4.32 -4.03 -2.36
N THR A 61 -4.37 -5.11 -3.14
CA THR A 61 -3.73 -6.39 -2.77
C THR A 61 -2.21 -6.25 -2.73
N VAL A 62 -1.58 -6.80 -1.70
CA VAL A 62 -0.13 -6.98 -1.60
C VAL A 62 0.29 -8.14 -2.48
N LEU A 63 0.96 -7.84 -3.59
CA LEU A 63 1.39 -8.80 -4.61
C LEU A 63 2.69 -9.54 -4.22
N ALA A 64 3.62 -8.80 -3.62
CA ALA A 64 4.93 -9.31 -3.23
C ALA A 64 5.52 -8.46 -2.10
N ILE A 65 6.50 -9.03 -1.38
CA ILE A 65 7.27 -8.32 -0.36
C ILE A 65 8.73 -8.74 -0.52
N ASP A 66 9.62 -7.79 -0.78
CA ASP A 66 11.05 -8.00 -0.93
C ASP A 66 11.88 -6.84 -0.36
N GLY A 67 13.18 -6.83 -0.63
CA GLY A 67 14.13 -5.82 -0.12
C GLY A 67 13.86 -4.39 -0.61
N GLN A 68 13.04 -4.21 -1.65
CA GLN A 68 12.58 -2.91 -2.12
C GLN A 68 11.40 -2.37 -1.31
N GLY A 69 10.50 -3.26 -0.88
CA GLY A 69 9.31 -2.93 -0.11
C GLY A 69 8.19 -3.94 -0.33
N MET A 70 6.94 -3.55 -0.01
CA MET A 70 5.75 -4.29 -0.41
C MET A 70 5.18 -3.73 -1.70
N HIS A 71 4.86 -4.61 -2.65
CA HIS A 71 4.27 -4.29 -3.93
C HIS A 71 2.75 -4.36 -3.81
N VAL A 72 2.05 -3.29 -4.13
CA VAL A 72 0.60 -3.17 -3.93
C VAL A 72 -0.08 -2.83 -5.24
N MET A 73 -1.12 -3.60 -5.56
CA MET A 73 -1.94 -3.43 -6.76
C MET A 73 -2.67 -2.08 -6.74
N CYS A 74 -2.64 -1.40 -7.86
CA CYS A 74 -3.39 -0.17 -8.15
C CYS A 74 -4.18 -0.38 -9.46
N ASP A 75 -4.91 0.66 -9.90
CA ASP A 75 -5.74 0.59 -11.11
C ASP A 75 -4.95 0.23 -12.40
N ASP A 76 -3.83 0.93 -12.63
CA ASP A 76 -3.01 0.80 -13.85
C ASP A 76 -1.61 0.22 -13.56
N GLY A 77 -1.49 -0.66 -12.56
CA GLY A 77 -0.22 -1.31 -12.23
C GLY A 77 0.00 -1.46 -10.73
N ALA A 78 1.23 -1.31 -10.26
CA ALA A 78 1.58 -1.48 -8.85
C ALA A 78 2.48 -0.35 -8.33
N ILE A 79 2.50 -0.22 -7.00
CA ILE A 79 3.44 0.64 -6.28
C ILE A 79 4.28 -0.18 -5.30
N THR A 80 5.55 0.19 -5.15
CA THR A 80 6.38 -0.26 -4.03
C THR A 80 6.18 0.71 -2.86
N ILE A 81 5.81 0.21 -1.68
CA ILE A 81 5.81 0.95 -0.41
C ILE A 81 6.94 0.41 0.46
N ARG A 82 7.90 1.28 0.81
CA ARG A 82 9.09 0.85 1.54
C ARG A 82 8.89 0.74 3.05
N ASP A 83 8.11 1.66 3.62
CA ASP A 83 7.92 1.74 5.07
C ASP A 83 6.44 1.76 5.45
N ILE A 84 6.14 1.17 6.60
CA ILE A 84 4.81 1.08 7.19
C ILE A 84 4.87 1.33 8.70
N GLN A 85 3.80 1.88 9.26
CA GLN A 85 3.65 2.10 10.69
C GLN A 85 2.27 1.64 11.16
N ALA A 86 2.24 0.64 12.02
CA ALA A 86 1.06 0.23 12.77
C ALA A 86 0.70 1.25 13.86
N PRO A 87 -0.57 1.30 14.32
CA PRO A 87 -1.00 2.25 15.35
C PRO A 87 -0.22 2.02 16.65
N GLY A 88 0.29 3.10 17.24
CA GLY A 88 1.10 3.05 18.47
C GLY A 88 2.47 2.37 18.33
N ARG A 89 2.90 2.03 17.10
CA ARG A 89 4.20 1.40 16.83
C ARG A 89 5.15 2.37 16.13
N LYS A 90 6.44 2.00 16.10
CA LYS A 90 7.45 2.70 15.31
C LYS A 90 7.26 2.41 13.81
N ARG A 91 7.72 3.34 12.97
CA ARG A 91 7.85 3.12 11.52
C ARG A 91 8.89 2.02 11.28
N LEU A 92 8.57 1.06 10.42
CA LEU A 92 9.42 -0.08 10.06
C LEU A 92 9.46 -0.26 8.54
N ALA A 93 10.50 -0.90 8.03
CA ALA A 93 10.51 -1.36 6.64
C ALA A 93 9.42 -2.42 6.43
N ALA A 94 8.78 -2.44 5.26
CA ALA A 94 7.69 -3.36 4.95
C ALA A 94 8.08 -4.84 5.15
N GLN A 95 9.31 -5.23 4.76
CA GLN A 95 9.85 -6.57 4.98
C GLN A 95 9.98 -6.92 6.47
N GLN A 96 10.41 -5.97 7.31
CA GLN A 96 10.51 -6.18 8.76
C GLN A 96 9.12 -6.28 9.40
N PHE A 97 8.19 -5.46 8.94
CA PHE A 97 6.80 -5.53 9.38
C PHE A 97 6.16 -6.87 9.01
N ALA A 98 6.45 -7.40 7.82
CA ALA A 98 6.00 -8.72 7.38
C ALA A 98 6.60 -9.87 8.21
N ALA A 99 7.92 -9.82 8.48
CA ALA A 99 8.59 -10.81 9.33
C ALA A 99 8.01 -10.87 10.76
N GLY A 100 7.51 -9.74 11.27
CA GLY A 100 6.78 -9.65 12.54
C GLY A 100 5.32 -10.12 12.48
N ARG A 101 4.88 -10.78 11.39
CA ARG A 101 3.49 -11.21 11.08
C ARG A 101 2.51 -10.05 10.83
N GLY A 102 3.00 -8.84 10.57
CA GLY A 102 2.19 -7.63 10.39
C GLY A 102 1.42 -7.58 9.08
N VAL A 103 2.10 -7.76 7.95
CA VAL A 103 1.53 -7.80 6.59
C VAL A 103 2.03 -9.03 5.85
N ALA A 104 1.22 -9.60 4.98
CA ALA A 104 1.55 -10.74 4.15
C ALA A 104 1.12 -10.51 2.69
N VAL A 105 1.71 -11.28 1.77
CA VAL A 105 1.23 -11.37 0.39
C VAL A 105 -0.22 -11.88 0.39
N GLY A 106 -1.08 -11.25 -0.40
CA GLY A 106 -2.52 -11.51 -0.44
C GLY A 106 -3.35 -10.68 0.54
N ASP A 107 -2.74 -9.96 1.48
CA ASP A 107 -3.48 -8.97 2.28
C ASP A 107 -3.96 -7.82 1.38
N VAL A 108 -5.08 -7.21 1.76
CA VAL A 108 -5.66 -6.07 1.03
C VAL A 108 -5.54 -4.80 1.89
N LEU A 109 -4.98 -3.76 1.28
CA LEU A 109 -4.97 -2.39 1.80
C LEU A 109 -6.19 -1.64 1.25
N ALA A 110 -7.17 -1.41 2.11
CA ALA A 110 -8.37 -0.67 1.73
C ALA A 110 -8.24 0.82 2.06
N LYS A 111 -8.96 1.65 1.32
CA LYS A 111 -9.15 3.07 1.67
C LYS A 111 -9.91 3.13 3.00
N PRO A 112 -9.43 3.90 4.00
CA PRO A 112 -10.22 4.13 5.19
C PRO A 112 -11.45 4.96 4.81
N GLU A 113 -12.64 4.41 5.03
CA GLU A 113 -13.86 5.20 4.93
C GLU A 113 -13.82 6.27 6.04
N LEU A 114 -14.02 7.53 5.65
CA LEU A 114 -14.21 8.60 6.62
C LEU A 114 -15.52 8.29 7.34
N GLU A 115 -15.47 7.90 8.62
CA GLU A 115 -16.66 7.97 9.47
C GLU A 115 -17.15 9.42 9.43
N SER A 116 -18.21 9.65 8.66
CA SER A 116 -18.97 10.89 8.74
C SER A 116 -19.62 10.91 10.11
N LYS A 117 -19.05 11.70 11.03
CA LYS A 117 -19.79 12.17 12.20
C LYS A 117 -20.70 13.32 11.80
#